data_AF-A0A1J5DH47-F1
#
_entry.id   AF-A0A1J5DH47-F1
#
_cell.length_a   1.000
_cell.length_b   1.000
_cell.length_c   1.000
_cell.angle_alpha   90.00
_cell.angle_beta   90.00
_cell.angle_gamma   90.00
#
_symmetry.space_group_name_H-M   'P 1'
#
loop_
_entity.id
_entity.type
_entity.pdbx_description
1 polymer ?
#
loop_
_entity_poly.entity_id
_entity_poly.type
_entity_poly.pdbx_seq_one_letter_code
_entity_poly.pdbx_strand_id
1 'polypeptide(L)'
;MYAAAAAGDRWGDQSTSAVFRLAGGTSATDLDPDNCAPDWVGKGLLRVVNYTNVPGRVAEVAVKCGGTSFLVTLYRSNSDGLIPWSTSLIAWPEIDLLSVIVHELGHTQGIGHPGSGEVASMDSIHPGEYYQRDLFQWDVKCARNATIRQLSDYGRAIFGSSFWPIEQTASTMDPISLAAGVAFNVSWKTVQAFNTISGGRIIFNDSMSSLRRVLSMDSYDTAPAVHRYTNVVAESVAVTFTEGVGRPNAYDYWSERPRVKRERSTNEFQTAEAEELEYCLVDSSGCMANWYPYKVESYNPIAQAWHDGLGVPVFAYRNAGSNSSSKLMITAGVHLPYYRLEYPVAFSKKSLVGPGIACKDEAAGGYDCLVAYVDFDDPTLQVKVFRVEVSAGTPNTYSIEASPQTTPARTGSNITMWHQDGKFWMAVRSATYQEPMVIYSSATGATNTWTSQQTYWSTAVTAPSAASNWQGPNTVIKYLR
;
A
#
# COMPACT_ATOMS: atom_id res chain seq x y z
N MET A 1 18.39 -10.11 -3.71
CA MET A 1 18.37 -8.84 -2.94
C MET A 1 17.03 -8.14 -3.05
N TYR A 2 16.60 -7.69 -4.24
CA TYR A 2 15.29 -7.01 -4.39
C TYR A 2 14.09 -7.86 -3.95
N ALA A 3 14.06 -9.16 -4.24
CA ALA A 3 13.03 -10.05 -3.70
C ALA A 3 12.97 -10.05 -2.15
N ALA A 4 14.12 -9.93 -1.47
CA ALA A 4 14.16 -9.82 -0.01
C ALA A 4 13.66 -8.46 0.49
N ALA A 5 13.96 -7.38 -0.24
CA ALA A 5 13.40 -6.06 0.05
C ALA A 5 11.87 -6.07 -0.09
N ALA A 6 11.36 -6.60 -1.21
CA ALA A 6 9.92 -6.72 -1.44
C ALA A 6 9.23 -7.62 -0.42
N ALA A 7 9.81 -8.78 -0.06
CA ALA A 7 9.24 -9.65 0.96
C ALA A 7 9.18 -8.95 2.33
N GLY A 8 10.24 -8.24 2.70
CA GLY A 8 10.28 -7.47 3.93
C GLY A 8 9.26 -6.32 3.96
N ASP A 9 9.05 -5.68 2.81
CA ASP A 9 8.05 -4.64 2.62
C ASP A 9 6.62 -5.19 2.75
N ARG A 10 6.31 -6.43 2.33
CA ARG A 10 4.99 -7.05 2.56
C ARG A 10 4.64 -7.15 4.03
N TRP A 11 5.55 -7.69 4.83
CA TRP A 11 5.40 -7.75 6.28
C TRP A 11 5.33 -6.35 6.90
N GLY A 12 6.07 -5.38 6.34
CA GLY A 12 5.98 -3.97 6.69
C GLY A 12 4.60 -3.35 6.44
N ASP A 13 4.03 -3.57 5.27
CA ASP A 13 2.81 -2.92 4.77
C ASP A 13 1.51 -3.65 5.16
N GLN A 14 1.56 -4.95 5.44
CA GLN A 14 0.36 -5.79 5.61
C GLN A 14 0.27 -6.46 6.99
N SER A 15 1.31 -6.41 7.83
CA SER A 15 1.32 -7.03 9.16
C SER A 15 1.57 -6.02 10.28
N THR A 16 1.11 -6.35 11.48
CA THR A 16 1.40 -5.62 12.72
C THR A 16 2.45 -6.31 13.59
N SER A 17 3.09 -7.39 13.11
CA SER A 17 4.06 -8.15 13.93
C SER A 17 5.52 -7.77 13.69
N ALA A 18 5.90 -7.49 12.44
CA ALA A 18 7.31 -7.52 12.03
C ALA A 18 7.69 -6.41 11.05
N VAL A 19 8.83 -5.76 11.28
CA VAL A 19 9.48 -4.89 10.29
C VAL A 19 10.74 -5.58 9.80
N PHE A 20 10.83 -5.81 8.49
CA PHE A 20 12.12 -6.16 7.89
C PHE A 20 12.60 -5.00 7.05
N ARG A 21 13.89 -4.70 7.19
CA ARG A 21 14.58 -3.71 6.37
C ARG A 21 15.83 -4.34 5.80
N LEU A 22 16.01 -4.19 4.49
CA LEU A 22 17.25 -4.59 3.85
C LEU A 22 18.41 -3.72 4.39
N ALA A 23 19.28 -4.36 5.18
CA ALA A 23 20.43 -3.73 5.81
C ALA A 23 21.73 -3.88 4.99
N GLY A 24 21.63 -4.35 3.74
CA GLY A 24 22.74 -4.47 2.81
C GLY A 24 22.92 -5.90 2.32
N GLY A 25 24.06 -6.15 1.69
CA GLY A 25 24.49 -7.48 1.27
C GLY A 25 26.01 -7.58 1.36
N THR A 26 26.52 -8.78 1.62
CA THR A 26 27.95 -9.07 1.58
C THR A 26 28.16 -10.50 1.10
N SER A 27 29.42 -10.90 0.93
CA SER A 27 29.79 -12.27 0.59
C SER A 27 29.49 -13.23 1.75
N ALA A 28 29.20 -14.49 1.43
CA ALA A 28 28.89 -15.50 2.45
C ALA A 28 30.06 -15.77 3.42
N THR A 29 31.30 -15.49 3.03
CA THR A 29 32.50 -15.71 3.87
C THR A 29 32.66 -14.68 4.98
N ASP A 30 32.02 -13.52 4.85
CA ASP A 30 32.10 -12.43 5.83
C ASP A 30 31.00 -12.48 6.88
N LEU A 31 30.09 -13.45 6.77
CA LEU A 31 28.94 -13.63 7.65
C LEU A 31 29.12 -14.92 8.43
N ASP A 32 29.32 -14.80 9.74
CA ASP A 32 29.21 -15.92 10.66
C ASP A 32 27.80 -15.94 11.25
N PRO A 33 26.87 -16.76 10.70
CA PRO A 33 25.49 -16.83 11.16
C PRO A 33 25.34 -17.43 12.57
N ASP A 34 26.40 -18.05 13.10
CA ASP A 34 26.42 -18.63 14.44
C ASP A 34 27.04 -17.68 15.47
N ASN A 35 27.64 -16.56 15.01
CA ASN A 35 28.20 -15.55 15.88
C ASN A 35 27.11 -14.60 16.41
N CYS A 36 26.70 -14.84 17.66
CA CYS A 36 25.78 -13.98 18.40
C CYS A 36 26.44 -12.73 18.97
N ALA A 37 27.38 -12.11 18.22
CA ALA A 37 28.01 -10.88 18.67
C ALA A 37 26.94 -9.78 18.85
N PRO A 38 27.17 -8.79 19.74
CA PRO A 38 26.21 -7.71 20.00
C PRO A 38 25.72 -7.00 18.72
N ASP A 39 26.58 -6.87 17.71
CA ASP A 39 26.26 -6.24 16.43
C ASP A 39 25.25 -7.04 15.58
N TRP A 40 24.96 -8.29 15.95
CA TRP A 40 24.01 -9.18 15.26
C TRP A 40 22.62 -9.21 15.90
N VAL A 41 22.46 -8.64 17.09
CA VAL A 41 21.17 -8.56 17.78
C VAL A 41 20.19 -7.75 16.92
N GLY A 42 19.02 -8.32 16.66
CA GLY A 42 17.99 -7.72 15.80
C GLY A 42 18.29 -7.79 14.30
N LYS A 43 19.35 -8.50 13.88
CA LYS A 43 19.68 -8.72 12.47
C LYS A 43 19.34 -10.14 12.05
N GLY A 44 18.86 -10.26 10.82
CA GLY A 44 18.63 -11.52 10.14
C GLY A 44 19.53 -11.67 8.92
N LEU A 45 19.84 -12.91 8.58
CA LEU A 45 20.57 -13.28 7.38
C LEU A 45 19.69 -14.03 6.42
N LEU A 46 19.83 -13.70 5.15
CA LEU A 46 19.29 -14.49 4.06
C LEU A 46 20.47 -14.89 3.18
N ARG A 47 20.71 -16.20 3.06
CA ARG A 47 21.81 -16.76 2.26
C ARG A 47 21.28 -17.73 1.22
N VAL A 48 22.02 -17.86 0.12
CA VAL A 48 21.79 -18.90 -0.89
C VAL A 48 22.91 -19.93 -0.78
N VAL A 49 22.57 -21.21 -0.65
CA VAL A 49 23.53 -22.31 -0.55
C VAL A 49 23.34 -23.30 -1.69
N ASN A 50 24.42 -23.99 -2.09
CA ASN A 50 24.37 -24.78 -3.30
C ASN A 50 23.51 -26.04 -3.20
N TYR A 51 23.40 -26.69 -2.03
CA TYR A 51 22.79 -28.02 -1.96
C TYR A 51 22.22 -28.38 -0.60
N THR A 52 21.11 -29.12 -0.62
CA THR A 52 20.56 -29.87 0.52
C THR A 52 20.30 -31.33 0.14
N ASN A 53 20.54 -32.25 1.08
CA ASN A 53 20.27 -33.68 0.91
C ASN A 53 18.79 -34.05 1.12
N VAL A 54 17.91 -33.06 1.37
CA VAL A 54 16.49 -33.30 1.66
C VAL A 54 15.65 -33.09 0.40
N PRO A 55 14.93 -34.12 -0.08
CA PRO A 55 14.02 -33.99 -1.23
C PRO A 55 12.94 -32.93 -1.01
N GLY A 56 12.61 -32.19 -2.08
CA GLY A 56 11.55 -31.17 -2.05
C GLY A 56 11.81 -29.92 -1.19
N ARG A 57 12.91 -29.85 -0.43
CA ARG A 57 13.20 -28.70 0.43
C ARG A 57 13.82 -27.55 -0.37
N VAL A 58 13.18 -26.38 -0.35
CA VAL A 58 13.60 -25.20 -1.13
C VAL A 58 14.17 -24.08 -0.28
N ALA A 59 13.75 -24.00 0.98
CA ALA A 59 14.30 -23.09 1.97
C ALA A 59 14.13 -23.63 3.40
N GLU A 60 14.77 -22.97 4.36
CA GLU A 60 14.52 -23.15 5.79
C GLU A 60 14.88 -21.89 6.59
N VAL A 61 14.22 -21.72 7.73
CA VAL A 61 14.57 -20.73 8.76
C VAL A 61 15.15 -21.42 9.99
N ALA A 62 16.23 -20.84 10.51
CA ALA A 62 16.74 -21.13 11.84
C ALA A 62 16.73 -19.86 12.70
N VAL A 63 16.08 -19.93 13.86
CA VAL A 63 16.17 -18.89 14.88
C VAL A 63 17.51 -19.05 15.62
N LYS A 64 18.24 -17.94 15.79
CA LYS A 64 19.58 -17.91 16.39
C LYS A 64 19.59 -16.96 17.59
N CYS A 65 20.65 -17.05 18.39
CA CYS A 65 20.94 -16.08 19.46
C CYS A 65 19.80 -15.87 20.46
N GLY A 66 19.14 -16.95 20.87
CA GLY A 66 18.03 -16.88 21.82
C GLY A 66 16.79 -16.14 21.29
N GLY A 67 16.61 -16.06 19.97
CA GLY A 67 15.44 -15.41 19.36
C GLY A 67 15.71 -14.02 18.79
N THR A 68 16.91 -13.46 19.01
CA THR A 68 17.19 -12.08 18.58
C THR A 68 17.67 -11.97 17.13
N SER A 69 17.96 -13.10 16.49
CA SER A 69 18.51 -13.16 15.14
C SER A 69 17.94 -14.37 14.41
N PHE A 70 17.94 -14.33 13.07
CA PHE A 70 17.47 -15.44 12.26
C PHE A 70 18.34 -15.67 11.04
N LEU A 71 18.30 -16.89 10.52
CA LEU A 71 18.96 -17.28 9.29
C LEU A 71 17.94 -17.95 8.37
N VAL A 72 17.64 -17.30 7.24
CA VAL A 72 16.95 -17.90 6.11
C VAL A 72 17.99 -18.49 5.17
N THR A 73 17.90 -19.79 4.93
CA THR A 73 18.72 -20.50 3.94
C THR A 73 17.86 -20.85 2.74
N LEU A 74 18.20 -20.31 1.59
CA LEU A 74 17.60 -20.67 0.30
C LEU A 74 18.51 -21.68 -0.41
N TYR A 75 17.95 -22.78 -0.90
CA TYR A 75 18.72 -23.80 -1.61
C TYR A 75 18.73 -23.54 -3.12
N ARG A 76 19.91 -23.63 -3.75
CA ARG A 76 20.05 -23.58 -5.21
C ARG A 76 19.73 -24.93 -5.86
N SER A 77 19.96 -26.02 -5.15
CA SER A 77 19.62 -27.38 -5.56
C SER A 77 19.23 -28.24 -4.37
N ASN A 78 18.46 -29.28 -4.64
CA ASN A 78 18.12 -30.35 -3.70
C ASN A 78 18.49 -31.71 -4.32
N SER A 79 18.06 -32.82 -3.71
CA SER A 79 18.28 -34.17 -4.25
C SER A 79 17.67 -34.39 -5.65
N ASP A 80 16.69 -33.57 -6.03
CA ASP A 80 15.95 -33.67 -7.29
C ASP A 80 16.59 -32.82 -8.40
N GLY A 81 17.62 -32.01 -8.07
CA GLY A 81 18.38 -31.20 -9.01
C GLY A 81 18.36 -29.71 -8.68
N LEU A 82 18.63 -28.87 -9.70
CA LEU A 82 18.58 -27.42 -9.57
C LEU A 82 17.15 -26.96 -9.33
N ILE A 83 16.97 -26.05 -8.36
CA ILE A 83 15.68 -25.42 -8.09
C ILE A 83 15.49 -24.28 -9.11
N PRO A 84 14.43 -24.31 -9.93
CA PRO A 84 14.18 -23.30 -10.96
C PRO A 84 13.59 -22.02 -10.36
N TRP A 85 14.41 -21.22 -9.67
CA TRP A 85 13.99 -19.95 -9.08
C TRP A 85 13.60 -18.92 -10.14
N SER A 86 12.48 -18.23 -9.92
CA SER A 86 12.08 -17.05 -10.69
C SER A 86 11.55 -15.94 -9.78
N THR A 87 11.57 -14.70 -10.27
CA THR A 87 10.98 -13.51 -9.61
C THR A 87 9.99 -12.79 -10.53
N SER A 88 9.78 -13.32 -11.75
CA SER A 88 8.99 -12.71 -12.81
C SER A 88 7.61 -13.37 -12.92
N LEU A 89 7.04 -13.43 -14.12
CA LEU A 89 5.90 -14.30 -14.41
C LEU A 89 6.35 -15.76 -14.26
N ILE A 90 5.84 -16.43 -13.23
CA ILE A 90 6.19 -17.80 -12.87
C ILE A 90 5.38 -18.77 -13.71
N ALA A 91 6.04 -19.75 -14.33
CA ALA A 91 5.40 -20.87 -15.00
C ALA A 91 5.94 -22.19 -14.44
N TRP A 92 5.16 -23.27 -14.48
CA TRP A 92 5.68 -24.58 -14.08
C TRP A 92 6.94 -24.93 -14.92
N PRO A 93 8.03 -25.42 -14.31
CA PRO A 93 8.22 -25.85 -12.92
C PRO A 93 8.86 -24.80 -11.99
N GLU A 94 8.88 -23.52 -12.38
CA GLU A 94 9.55 -22.44 -11.64
C GLU A 94 8.95 -22.21 -10.25
N ILE A 95 9.81 -21.82 -9.30
CA ILE A 95 9.44 -21.48 -7.92
C ILE A 95 9.61 -19.99 -7.72
N ASP A 96 8.57 -19.34 -7.20
CA ASP A 96 8.58 -17.91 -6.92
C ASP A 96 9.46 -17.59 -5.71
N LEU A 97 10.64 -17.03 -5.97
CA LEU A 97 11.58 -16.64 -4.94
C LEU A 97 10.99 -15.60 -3.97
N LEU A 98 10.13 -14.70 -4.45
CA LEU A 98 9.50 -13.71 -3.59
C LEU A 98 8.54 -14.37 -2.60
N SER A 99 7.63 -15.22 -3.06
CA SER A 99 6.71 -15.99 -2.20
C SER A 99 7.47 -16.81 -1.15
N VAL A 100 8.54 -17.52 -1.56
CA VAL A 100 9.37 -18.27 -0.60
C VAL A 100 9.95 -17.34 0.47
N ILE A 101 10.51 -16.19 0.11
CA ILE A 101 11.08 -15.30 1.12
C ILE A 101 9.98 -14.73 2.03
N VAL A 102 8.80 -14.39 1.50
CA VAL A 102 7.65 -13.95 2.33
C VAL A 102 7.29 -15.02 3.37
N HIS A 103 7.19 -16.28 2.92
CA HIS A 103 6.93 -17.46 3.76
C HIS A 103 8.00 -17.64 4.85
N GLU A 104 9.27 -17.69 4.47
CA GLU A 104 10.36 -17.89 5.43
C GLU A 104 10.44 -16.74 6.44
N LEU A 105 10.18 -15.50 6.03
CA LEU A 105 10.10 -14.38 6.97
C LEU A 105 8.96 -14.55 8.00
N GLY A 106 7.86 -15.22 7.67
CA GLY A 106 6.82 -15.55 8.63
C GLY A 106 7.28 -16.54 9.70
N HIS A 107 8.09 -17.54 9.34
CA HIS A 107 8.69 -18.45 10.32
C HIS A 107 9.61 -17.73 11.32
N THR A 108 10.27 -16.65 10.91
CA THR A 108 11.08 -15.84 11.85
C THR A 108 10.24 -15.19 12.95
N GLN A 109 8.94 -15.07 12.74
CA GLN A 109 7.96 -14.56 13.71
C GLN A 109 7.34 -15.67 14.57
N GLY A 110 7.78 -16.93 14.41
CA GLY A 110 7.18 -18.08 15.10
C GLY A 110 5.82 -18.48 14.53
N ILE A 111 5.51 -18.08 13.30
CA ILE A 111 4.28 -18.49 12.60
C ILE A 111 4.51 -19.86 11.97
N GLY A 112 3.59 -20.80 12.19
CA GLY A 112 3.62 -22.15 11.61
C GLY A 112 3.02 -22.20 10.21
N HIS A 113 2.84 -23.42 9.68
CA HIS A 113 2.01 -23.63 8.49
C HIS A 113 0.52 -23.60 8.87
N PRO A 114 -0.36 -23.22 7.93
CA PRO A 114 -1.80 -23.31 8.12
C PRO A 114 -2.31 -24.75 8.23
N GLY A 115 -3.54 -24.90 8.71
CA GLY A 115 -4.30 -26.15 8.63
C GLY A 115 -4.80 -26.43 7.22
N SER A 116 -5.38 -27.62 7.02
CA SER A 116 -5.93 -28.00 5.71
C SER A 116 -7.07 -27.07 5.29
N GLY A 117 -6.97 -26.50 4.08
CA GLY A 117 -8.00 -25.68 3.46
C GLY A 117 -7.91 -24.18 3.75
N GLU A 118 -6.91 -23.73 4.50
CA GLU A 118 -6.64 -22.31 4.73
C GLU A 118 -5.66 -21.77 3.68
N VAL A 119 -5.98 -20.65 3.03
CA VAL A 119 -5.06 -19.97 2.11
C VAL A 119 -4.16 -19.01 2.91
N ALA A 120 -2.84 -19.19 2.75
CA ALA A 120 -1.84 -18.39 3.44
C ALA A 120 -0.55 -18.29 2.62
N SER A 121 0.21 -17.22 2.85
CA SER A 121 1.62 -17.16 2.40
C SER A 121 2.47 -18.23 3.11
N MET A 122 2.03 -18.64 4.30
CA MET A 122 2.64 -19.70 5.11
C MET A 122 2.25 -21.12 4.67
N ASP A 123 1.46 -21.29 3.62
CA ASP A 123 1.22 -22.63 3.04
C ASP A 123 2.44 -23.12 2.25
N SER A 124 2.43 -24.39 1.87
CA SER A 124 3.47 -25.00 1.04
C SER A 124 3.60 -24.26 -0.28
N ILE A 125 4.84 -24.09 -0.73
CA ILE A 125 5.14 -23.38 -1.96
C ILE A 125 4.93 -24.32 -3.14
N HIS A 126 4.09 -23.92 -4.08
CA HIS A 126 3.77 -24.71 -5.27
C HIS A 126 4.44 -24.13 -6.53
N PRO A 127 5.13 -24.95 -7.33
CA PRO A 127 5.69 -24.52 -8.60
C PRO A 127 4.63 -23.96 -9.55
N GLY A 128 4.95 -22.87 -10.25
CA GLY A 128 4.02 -22.19 -11.17
C GLY A 128 3.03 -21.23 -10.50
N GLU A 129 3.07 -21.09 -9.18
CA GLU A 129 2.16 -20.22 -8.43
C GLU A 129 2.88 -18.95 -7.90
N TYR A 130 2.13 -17.85 -7.77
CA TYR A 130 2.67 -16.54 -7.36
C TYR A 130 1.71 -15.74 -6.45
N TYR A 131 0.60 -16.33 -5.98
CA TYR A 131 -0.33 -15.62 -5.11
C TYR A 131 0.18 -15.48 -3.67
N GLN A 132 1.16 -16.30 -3.26
CA GLN A 132 1.78 -16.28 -1.93
C GLN A 132 2.79 -15.12 -1.73
N ARG A 133 2.80 -14.13 -2.65
CA ARG A 133 3.60 -12.90 -2.52
C ARG A 133 3.00 -11.90 -1.53
N ASP A 134 1.71 -12.01 -1.22
CA ASP A 134 1.00 -11.15 -0.26
C ASP A 134 0.64 -11.94 1.01
N LEU A 135 0.40 -11.21 2.10
CA LEU A 135 -0.13 -11.78 3.33
C LEU A 135 -1.65 -11.93 3.22
N PHE A 136 -2.13 -13.11 3.60
CA PHE A 136 -3.53 -13.45 3.73
C PHE A 136 -4.01 -13.21 5.15
N GLN A 137 -5.32 -13.31 5.35
CA GLN A 137 -5.93 -13.11 6.67
C GLN A 137 -5.32 -14.04 7.74
N TRP A 138 -5.03 -15.29 7.37
CA TRP A 138 -4.41 -16.25 8.27
C TRP A 138 -3.06 -15.75 8.75
N ASP A 139 -2.20 -15.32 7.82
CA ASP A 139 -0.87 -14.78 8.10
C ASP A 139 -0.97 -13.60 9.07
N VAL A 140 -1.82 -12.63 8.78
CA VAL A 140 -2.00 -11.41 9.59
C VAL A 140 -2.54 -11.73 11.00
N LYS A 141 -3.45 -12.70 11.14
CA LYS A 141 -4.00 -13.13 12.43
C LYS A 141 -2.93 -13.83 13.28
N CYS A 142 -2.25 -14.82 12.71
CA CYS A 142 -1.22 -15.57 13.41
C CYS A 142 -0.05 -14.67 13.80
N ALA A 143 0.32 -13.75 12.90
CA ALA A 143 1.31 -12.72 13.15
C ALA A 143 0.96 -11.86 14.37
N ARG A 144 -0.27 -11.34 14.45
CA ARG A 144 -0.76 -10.56 15.60
C ARG A 144 -0.69 -11.34 16.91
N ASN A 145 -0.98 -12.65 16.88
CA ASN A 145 -0.92 -13.48 18.08
C ASN A 145 0.51 -13.78 18.51
N ALA A 146 1.45 -13.88 17.57
CA ALA A 146 2.84 -14.15 17.86
C ALA A 146 3.54 -12.92 18.45
N THR A 147 3.38 -11.74 17.83
CA THR A 147 3.96 -10.48 18.31
C THR A 147 3.14 -9.30 17.77
N ILE A 148 2.94 -8.26 18.58
CA ILE A 148 2.30 -7.01 18.15
C ILE A 148 3.31 -5.88 18.32
N ARG A 149 3.65 -5.22 17.21
CA ARG A 149 4.42 -3.99 17.21
C ARG A 149 3.47 -2.80 17.39
N GLN A 150 3.86 -1.86 18.25
CA GLN A 150 3.17 -0.58 18.35
C GLN A 150 3.75 0.36 17.31
N LEU A 151 3.00 0.63 16.23
CA LEU A 151 3.38 1.62 15.24
C LEU A 151 2.81 2.98 15.60
N SER A 152 3.63 4.00 15.46
CA SER A 152 3.17 5.39 15.53
C SER A 152 3.03 5.96 14.12
N ASP A 153 1.97 6.71 13.89
CA ASP A 153 1.82 7.49 12.67
C ASP A 153 2.53 8.82 12.78
N TYR A 154 3.12 9.21 11.66
CA TYR A 154 3.85 10.45 11.54
C TYR A 154 3.32 11.23 10.35
N GLY A 155 3.04 12.51 10.59
CA GLY A 155 2.74 13.50 9.56
C GLY A 155 3.99 14.30 9.19
N ARG A 156 4.12 14.56 7.89
CA ARG A 156 5.06 15.58 7.40
C ARG A 156 4.31 16.53 6.50
N ALA A 157 4.41 17.82 6.79
CA ALA A 157 3.87 18.87 5.95
C ALA A 157 4.92 19.36 4.95
N ILE A 158 4.42 19.71 3.77
CA ILE A 158 5.13 20.27 2.64
C ILE A 158 4.45 21.62 2.43
N PHE A 159 5.19 22.72 2.53
CA PHE A 159 4.67 24.06 2.29
C PHE A 159 5.44 24.69 1.14
N GLY A 160 4.78 24.92 0.01
CA GLY A 160 5.47 25.17 -1.25
C GLY A 160 6.44 24.04 -1.57
N SER A 161 7.70 24.41 -1.85
CA SER A 161 8.81 23.48 -2.03
C SER A 161 9.54 23.09 -0.73
N SER A 162 9.09 23.58 0.43
CA SER A 162 9.77 23.39 1.70
C SER A 162 9.14 22.28 2.53
N PHE A 163 9.98 21.40 3.07
CA PHE A 163 9.55 20.29 3.93
C PHE A 163 9.68 20.67 5.40
N TRP A 164 8.58 20.54 6.13
CA TRP A 164 8.51 20.90 7.55
C TRP A 164 8.69 19.67 8.46
N PRO A 165 8.91 19.87 9.77
CA PRO A 165 9.25 18.81 10.70
C PRO A 165 8.18 17.71 10.80
N ILE A 166 8.64 16.57 11.32
CA ILE A 166 7.80 15.41 11.61
C ILE A 166 6.96 15.70 12.85
N GLU A 167 5.65 15.52 12.76
CA GLU A 167 4.76 15.48 13.92
C GLU A 167 4.26 14.05 14.13
N GLN A 168 4.49 13.47 15.31
CA GLN A 168 3.80 12.26 15.72
C GLN A 168 2.34 12.62 15.99
N THR A 169 1.42 11.88 15.38
CA THR A 169 -0.01 12.27 15.40
C THR A 169 -0.90 11.34 16.22
N ALA A 170 -0.50 10.08 16.41
CA ALA A 170 -1.03 9.11 17.35
C ALA A 170 0.02 8.04 17.74
N SER A 171 -0.29 7.24 18.75
CA SER A 171 0.64 6.30 19.38
C SER A 171 0.49 4.84 18.92
N THR A 172 -0.64 4.46 18.32
CA THR A 172 -0.92 3.07 17.89
C THR A 172 -1.79 3.01 16.64
N MET A 173 -1.21 2.56 15.51
CA MET A 173 -1.85 2.48 14.19
C MET A 173 -1.57 1.12 13.51
N ASP A 174 -2.47 0.70 12.61
CA ASP A 174 -2.30 -0.50 11.77
C ASP A 174 -1.88 -0.04 10.37
N PRO A 175 -0.89 -0.67 9.70
CA PRO A 175 -0.51 -0.34 8.33
C PRO A 175 -1.68 -0.27 7.35
N ILE A 176 -2.69 -1.10 7.57
CA ILE A 176 -3.87 -1.23 6.72
C ILE A 176 -4.91 -0.12 6.98
N SER A 177 -4.82 0.60 8.11
CA SER A 177 -5.81 1.63 8.48
C SER A 177 -5.49 3.04 7.98
N LEU A 178 -4.31 3.27 7.41
CA LEU A 178 -3.94 4.57 6.87
C LEU A 178 -4.61 4.84 5.52
N ALA A 179 -5.47 5.85 5.48
CA ALA A 179 -6.02 6.41 4.26
C ALA A 179 -6.15 7.92 4.37
N ALA A 180 -6.13 8.63 3.24
CA ALA A 180 -6.54 10.03 3.17
C ALA A 180 -7.96 10.16 2.65
N GLY A 181 -8.56 11.31 2.95
CA GLY A 181 -9.87 11.69 2.50
C GLY A 181 -9.89 13.03 1.76
N VAL A 182 -11.02 13.30 1.11
CA VAL A 182 -11.31 14.55 0.38
C VAL A 182 -12.65 15.09 0.90
N ALA A 183 -12.78 16.41 1.03
CA ALA A 183 -14.05 17.05 1.39
C ALA A 183 -14.58 18.00 0.31
N PHE A 184 -15.90 18.14 0.31
CA PHE A 184 -16.72 18.86 -0.65
C PHE A 184 -17.53 19.92 0.08
N ASN A 185 -17.48 21.14 -0.46
CA ASN A 185 -18.42 22.24 -0.23
C ASN A 185 -18.75 22.85 -1.61
N VAL A 186 -19.30 24.07 -1.66
CA VAL A 186 -19.43 24.89 -2.90
C VAL A 186 -18.13 24.98 -3.74
N SER A 187 -16.98 24.64 -3.16
CA SER A 187 -15.75 24.23 -3.85
C SER A 187 -15.09 23.05 -3.11
N TRP A 188 -14.31 22.23 -3.81
CA TRP A 188 -13.54 21.15 -3.19
C TRP A 188 -12.45 21.73 -2.29
N LYS A 189 -12.51 21.37 -1.01
CA LYS A 189 -11.53 21.73 0.03
C LYS A 189 -11.05 20.42 0.64
N THR A 190 -9.77 20.14 0.59
CA THR A 190 -9.28 18.86 1.11
C THR A 190 -9.16 18.92 2.63
N VAL A 191 -10.26 18.62 3.31
CA VAL A 191 -10.24 18.22 4.72
C VAL A 191 -9.80 16.76 4.76
N GLN A 192 -8.71 16.49 5.47
CA GLN A 192 -8.13 15.15 5.53
C GLN A 192 -8.40 14.53 6.88
N ALA A 193 -8.93 13.30 6.89
CA ALA A 193 -9.06 12.48 8.08
C ALA A 193 -8.22 11.21 7.94
N PHE A 194 -7.49 10.86 9.00
CA PHE A 194 -6.81 9.58 9.15
C PHE A 194 -7.51 8.78 10.25
N ASN A 195 -7.78 7.49 10.01
CA ASN A 195 -8.45 6.61 10.96
C ASN A 195 -7.42 5.89 11.85
N THR A 196 -7.67 5.83 13.17
CA THR A 196 -6.80 5.15 14.14
C THR A 196 -7.40 3.84 14.63
N ILE A 197 -6.56 2.93 15.15
CA ILE A 197 -6.99 1.64 15.71
C ILE A 197 -8.05 1.82 16.81
N SER A 198 -7.99 2.90 17.58
CA SER A 198 -8.92 3.21 18.67
C SER A 198 -10.26 3.79 18.20
N GLY A 199 -10.48 3.92 16.88
CA GLY A 199 -11.65 4.60 16.31
C GLY A 199 -11.56 6.12 16.34
N GLY A 200 -10.38 6.67 16.66
CA GLY A 200 -10.11 8.10 16.60
C GLY A 200 -9.87 8.59 15.18
N ARG A 201 -10.17 9.86 14.93
CA ARG A 201 -9.95 10.52 13.64
C ARG A 201 -9.06 11.74 13.79
N ILE A 202 -8.03 11.84 12.97
CA ILE A 202 -7.13 13.01 12.93
C ILE A 202 -7.51 13.87 11.75
N ILE A 203 -8.07 15.05 12.01
CA ILE A 203 -8.68 15.92 10.99
C ILE A 203 -7.84 17.20 10.79
N PHE A 204 -7.56 17.56 9.54
CA PHE A 204 -6.93 18.82 9.14
C PHE A 204 -7.96 19.72 8.42
N ASN A 205 -8.14 20.97 8.87
CA ASN A 205 -9.10 21.94 8.31
C ASN A 205 -8.37 23.25 7.89
N ASP A 206 -8.74 23.80 6.74
CA ASP A 206 -8.24 25.05 6.11
C ASP A 206 -8.25 26.30 7.00
N SER A 207 -9.06 26.33 8.07
CA SER A 207 -9.16 27.49 8.97
C SER A 207 -7.94 27.68 9.87
N MET A 208 -7.01 26.73 9.89
CA MET A 208 -5.83 26.81 10.75
C MET A 208 -4.62 27.36 10.01
N SER A 209 -4.14 28.54 10.40
CA SER A 209 -2.86 29.09 9.90
C SER A 209 -1.61 28.38 10.45
N SER A 210 -1.76 27.28 11.18
CA SER A 210 -0.68 26.50 11.78
C SER A 210 -1.10 25.04 11.98
N LEU A 211 -0.14 24.11 11.89
CA LEU A 211 -0.32 22.71 12.29
C LEU A 211 -0.66 22.67 13.79
N ARG A 212 -1.94 22.54 14.12
CA ARG A 212 -2.38 22.13 15.46
C ARG A 212 -3.18 20.85 15.32
N ARG A 213 -2.82 19.83 16.09
CA ARG A 213 -3.60 18.59 16.26
C ARG A 213 -5.00 18.99 16.74
N VAL A 214 -6.01 18.94 15.87
CA VAL A 214 -7.35 19.47 16.17
C VAL A 214 -8.17 18.50 17.00
N LEU A 215 -8.08 17.20 16.70
CA LEU A 215 -8.93 16.18 17.30
C LEU A 215 -8.11 14.90 17.45
N SER A 216 -7.94 14.45 18.70
CA SER A 216 -7.92 13.03 19.02
C SER A 216 -9.33 12.75 19.51
N MET A 217 -10.16 12.11 18.70
CA MET A 217 -11.37 11.52 19.26
C MET A 217 -10.94 10.27 20.01
N ASP A 218 -10.53 10.44 21.27
CA ASP A 218 -10.37 9.30 22.14
C ASP A 218 -11.77 8.74 22.43
N SER A 219 -11.90 7.44 22.23
CA SER A 219 -13.08 6.60 22.42
C SER A 219 -14.07 7.09 23.48
N TYR A 220 -15.35 7.24 23.10
CA TYR A 220 -16.54 7.06 23.96
C TYR A 220 -16.49 7.59 25.40
N ASP A 221 -15.76 8.67 25.68
CA ASP A 221 -15.73 9.21 27.04
C ASP A 221 -16.93 10.13 27.25
N THR A 222 -17.91 9.61 27.99
CA THR A 222 -19.20 10.23 28.34
C THR A 222 -19.08 11.49 29.22
N ALA A 223 -17.92 12.14 29.28
CA ALA A 223 -17.68 13.32 30.09
C ALA A 223 -17.27 14.51 29.19
N PRO A 224 -18.08 15.59 29.13
CA PRO A 224 -17.76 16.77 28.35
C PRO A 224 -16.63 17.56 29.01
N ALA A 225 -15.39 17.15 28.79
CA ALA A 225 -14.24 18.02 29.00
C ALA A 225 -14.07 18.90 27.76
N VAL A 226 -14.45 20.16 27.96
CA VAL A 226 -14.50 21.24 26.97
C VAL A 226 -13.19 21.41 26.21
N HIS A 227 -13.14 20.96 24.96
CA HIS A 227 -12.36 21.64 23.92
C HIS A 227 -13.32 22.45 23.06
N ARG A 228 -13.40 23.77 23.36
CA ARG A 228 -14.14 24.73 22.54
C ARG A 228 -13.61 24.72 21.11
N TYR A 229 -14.40 24.20 20.18
CA TYR A 229 -14.39 24.67 18.80
C TYR A 229 -15.70 25.42 18.55
N THR A 230 -15.60 26.74 18.65
CA THR A 230 -16.67 27.67 18.31
C THR A 230 -16.94 27.61 16.82
N ASN A 231 -18.15 27.15 16.48
CA ASN A 231 -18.86 27.33 15.22
C ASN A 231 -18.13 26.86 13.96
N VAL A 232 -18.25 25.57 13.65
CA VAL A 232 -18.27 25.14 12.25
C VAL A 232 -19.68 24.70 11.92
N VAL A 233 -20.51 25.68 11.56
CA VAL A 233 -21.80 25.43 10.91
C VAL A 233 -21.55 25.62 9.42
N ALA A 234 -21.03 24.58 8.79
CA ALA A 234 -20.96 24.47 7.34
C ALA A 234 -21.34 23.03 6.95
N GLU A 235 -22.38 22.89 6.14
CA GLU A 235 -22.73 21.61 5.52
C GLU A 235 -21.64 21.26 4.50
N SER A 236 -20.68 20.41 4.89
CA SER A 236 -19.64 19.91 3.98
C SER A 236 -19.61 18.39 4.00
N VAL A 237 -19.49 17.78 2.82
CA VAL A 237 -19.44 16.33 2.65
C VAL A 237 -17.98 15.90 2.62
N ALA A 238 -17.55 15.04 3.54
CA ALA A 238 -16.19 14.53 3.59
C ALA A 238 -16.16 13.02 3.38
N VAL A 239 -15.09 12.48 2.78
CA VAL A 239 -15.01 11.06 2.40
C VAL A 239 -13.64 10.51 2.75
N THR A 240 -13.56 9.36 3.41
CA THR A 240 -12.32 8.57 3.59
C THR A 240 -12.53 7.16 3.05
N PHE A 241 -11.44 6.43 2.85
CA PHE A 241 -11.50 5.00 2.62
C PHE A 241 -10.88 4.28 3.80
N THR A 242 -11.34 3.07 4.08
CA THR A 242 -10.72 2.19 5.05
C THR A 242 -10.77 0.79 4.47
N GLU A 243 -9.68 0.05 4.52
CA GLU A 243 -9.77 -1.36 4.19
C GLU A 243 -10.55 -2.07 5.30
N GLY A 244 -11.67 -2.65 4.92
CA GLY A 244 -12.50 -3.43 5.80
C GLY A 244 -11.80 -4.73 6.13
N VAL A 245 -11.05 -4.77 7.23
CA VAL A 245 -10.55 -6.02 7.85
C VAL A 245 -11.71 -6.77 8.54
N GLY A 246 -12.96 -6.56 8.07
CA GLY A 246 -14.18 -7.09 8.64
C GLY A 246 -14.13 -8.61 8.60
N ARG A 247 -13.61 -9.20 9.68
CA ARG A 247 -13.43 -10.62 9.98
C ARG A 247 -13.92 -11.49 8.82
N PRO A 248 -13.08 -11.79 7.81
CA PRO A 248 -13.42 -12.81 6.82
C PRO A 248 -13.96 -14.02 7.58
N ASN A 249 -15.24 -14.32 7.31
CA ASN A 249 -15.94 -15.45 7.92
C ASN A 249 -15.12 -16.70 7.63
N ALA A 250 -14.97 -17.55 8.64
CA ALA A 250 -13.99 -18.62 8.65
C ALA A 250 -14.17 -19.68 7.55
N TYR A 251 -15.21 -19.62 6.71
CA TYR A 251 -15.44 -20.55 5.62
C TYR A 251 -16.22 -19.90 4.47
N ASP A 252 -15.52 -19.62 3.38
CA ASP A 252 -16.05 -19.78 2.04
C ASP A 252 -14.84 -20.05 1.13
N TYR A 253 -14.79 -21.24 0.51
CA TYR A 253 -13.73 -21.68 -0.40
C TYR A 253 -13.56 -20.76 -1.63
N TRP A 254 -14.29 -19.63 -1.70
CA TRP A 254 -14.39 -18.74 -2.85
C TRP A 254 -14.36 -17.23 -2.55
N SER A 255 -14.36 -16.74 -1.30
CA SER A 255 -14.24 -15.29 -1.04
C SER A 255 -13.46 -14.88 0.22
N GLU A 256 -12.13 -14.81 0.09
CA GLU A 256 -11.15 -14.53 1.17
C GLU A 256 -10.43 -13.17 1.07
N ARG A 257 -10.90 -12.24 0.23
CA ARG A 257 -10.10 -11.07 -0.15
C ARG A 257 -10.41 -9.83 0.69
N PRO A 258 -9.42 -8.96 0.97
CA PRO A 258 -9.67 -7.74 1.71
C PRO A 258 -10.57 -6.82 0.89
N ARG A 259 -11.66 -6.38 1.51
CA ARG A 259 -12.66 -5.50 0.89
C ARG A 259 -12.38 -4.06 1.24
N VAL A 260 -12.59 -3.17 0.28
CA VAL A 260 -12.44 -1.74 0.51
C VAL A 260 -13.76 -1.18 1.04
N LYS A 261 -13.73 -0.39 2.11
CA LYS A 261 -14.86 0.41 2.57
C LYS A 261 -14.65 1.87 2.22
N ARG A 262 -15.74 2.56 1.93
CA ARG A 262 -15.80 4.01 1.77
C ARG A 262 -16.61 4.58 2.92
N GLU A 263 -16.03 5.51 3.65
CA GLU A 263 -16.68 6.28 4.69
C GLU A 263 -17.08 7.64 4.15
N ARG A 264 -18.34 8.03 4.32
CA ARG A 264 -18.86 9.36 4.00
C ARG A 264 -19.36 10.03 5.26
N SER A 265 -18.92 11.26 5.48
CA SER A 265 -19.42 12.18 6.49
C SER A 265 -20.14 13.34 5.82
N THR A 266 -21.17 13.87 6.46
CA THR A 266 -21.82 15.15 6.10
C THR A 266 -21.63 16.24 7.16
N ASN A 267 -20.88 15.93 8.23
CA ASN A 267 -20.65 16.80 9.38
C ASN A 267 -19.18 16.73 9.84
N GLU A 268 -18.24 16.94 8.92
CA GLU A 268 -16.81 17.09 9.25
C GLU A 268 -16.19 15.92 10.04
N PHE A 269 -16.58 14.70 9.68
CA PHE A 269 -16.17 13.44 10.30
C PHE A 269 -16.58 13.26 11.76
N GLN A 270 -17.48 14.09 12.30
CA GLN A 270 -18.09 13.86 13.61
C GLN A 270 -18.92 12.57 13.61
N THR A 271 -19.62 12.31 12.51
CA THR A 271 -20.26 11.02 12.22
C THR A 271 -19.86 10.58 10.81
N ALA A 272 -19.86 9.28 10.54
CA ALA A 272 -19.79 8.82 9.15
C ALA A 272 -20.63 7.56 8.97
N GLU A 273 -21.10 7.40 7.74
CA GLU A 273 -21.64 6.15 7.22
C GLU A 273 -20.51 5.44 6.47
N ALA A 274 -20.34 4.15 6.74
CA ALA A 274 -19.30 3.34 6.11
C ALA A 274 -19.97 2.19 5.35
N GLU A 275 -19.65 2.07 4.06
CA GLU A 275 -20.21 1.04 3.19
C GLU A 275 -19.09 0.33 2.43
N GLU A 276 -19.29 -0.95 2.11
CA GLU A 276 -18.38 -1.67 1.22
C GLU A 276 -18.41 -1.05 -0.17
N LEU A 277 -17.24 -0.78 -0.73
CA LEU A 277 -17.09 -0.19 -2.04
C LEU A 277 -17.44 -1.22 -3.11
N GLU A 278 -18.31 -0.81 -4.03
CA GLU A 278 -18.87 -1.64 -5.08
C GLU A 278 -18.53 -1.09 -6.46
N TYR A 279 -18.50 -1.95 -7.47
CA TYR A 279 -18.40 -1.54 -8.86
C TYR A 279 -19.33 -2.36 -9.75
N CYS A 280 -19.66 -1.80 -10.91
CA CYS A 280 -20.48 -2.44 -11.92
C CYS A 280 -19.67 -2.71 -13.19
N LEU A 281 -19.93 -3.85 -13.85
CA LEU A 281 -19.45 -4.13 -15.21
C LEU A 281 -20.54 -3.70 -16.22
N VAL A 282 -20.18 -3.10 -17.35
CA VAL A 282 -21.19 -2.79 -18.38
C VAL A 282 -21.70 -4.09 -19.02
N ASP A 283 -23.01 -4.33 -18.98
CA ASP A 283 -23.72 -4.76 -20.19
C ASP A 283 -24.42 -3.54 -20.81
N SER A 284 -24.85 -3.63 -22.07
CA SER A 284 -25.39 -2.52 -22.87
C SER A 284 -26.61 -1.79 -22.28
N SER A 285 -27.09 -2.16 -21.09
CA SER A 285 -28.24 -1.56 -20.42
C SER A 285 -27.89 -0.62 -19.24
N GLY A 286 -26.60 -0.40 -18.97
CA GLY A 286 -26.11 0.54 -17.95
C GLY A 286 -26.19 0.01 -16.52
N CYS A 287 -25.48 0.66 -15.59
CA CYS A 287 -25.37 0.24 -14.18
C CYS A 287 -26.69 -0.03 -13.44
N MET A 288 -27.82 0.46 -13.93
CA MET A 288 -29.12 0.26 -13.28
C MET A 288 -29.69 -1.15 -13.45
N ALA A 289 -29.19 -1.94 -14.41
CA ALA A 289 -29.70 -3.27 -14.72
C ALA A 289 -28.88 -4.42 -14.13
N ASN A 290 -27.71 -4.18 -13.54
CA ASN A 290 -26.95 -5.22 -12.87
C ASN A 290 -27.56 -5.53 -11.50
N TRP A 291 -28.17 -6.70 -11.38
CA TRP A 291 -28.76 -7.18 -10.12
C TRP A 291 -27.73 -7.55 -9.04
N TYR A 292 -26.43 -7.59 -9.37
CA TYR A 292 -25.36 -7.96 -8.45
C TYR A 292 -24.12 -7.06 -8.63
N PRO A 293 -23.94 -6.03 -7.79
CA PRO A 293 -22.70 -5.24 -7.78
C PRO A 293 -21.51 -6.10 -7.32
N TYR A 294 -20.35 -5.92 -7.94
CA TYR A 294 -19.11 -6.57 -7.51
C TYR A 294 -18.47 -5.78 -6.37
N LYS A 295 -17.87 -6.47 -5.40
CA LYS A 295 -17.10 -5.82 -4.33
C LYS A 295 -15.72 -5.43 -4.84
N VAL A 296 -15.24 -4.25 -4.44
CA VAL A 296 -13.85 -3.86 -4.67
C VAL A 296 -12.98 -4.59 -3.66
N GLU A 297 -12.05 -5.39 -4.17
CA GLU A 297 -11.13 -6.21 -3.38
C GLU A 297 -9.68 -5.80 -3.70
N SER A 298 -8.87 -5.55 -2.68
CA SER A 298 -7.46 -5.12 -2.82
C SER A 298 -6.62 -5.63 -1.66
N TYR A 299 -5.38 -6.08 -1.93
CA TYR A 299 -4.41 -6.48 -0.88
C TYR A 299 -3.55 -5.30 -0.37
N ASN A 300 -3.77 -4.12 -0.93
CA ASN A 300 -3.03 -2.90 -0.65
C ASN A 300 -3.99 -1.71 -0.65
N PRO A 301 -3.77 -0.68 0.18
CA PRO A 301 -4.58 0.53 0.20
C PRO A 301 -4.86 1.06 -1.20
N ILE A 302 -6.12 1.42 -1.46
CA ILE A 302 -6.47 2.03 -2.74
C ILE A 302 -5.93 3.46 -2.83
N ALA A 303 -5.41 3.84 -3.99
CA ALA A 303 -4.97 5.20 -4.23
C ALA A 303 -6.10 6.04 -4.81
N GLN A 304 -6.14 7.30 -4.40
CA GLN A 304 -7.16 8.26 -4.80
C GLN A 304 -6.52 9.59 -5.20
N ALA A 305 -7.02 10.18 -6.28
CA ALA A 305 -6.71 11.53 -6.70
C ALA A 305 -8.00 12.29 -7.04
N TRP A 306 -7.89 13.62 -7.11
CA TRP A 306 -8.96 14.49 -7.58
C TRP A 306 -8.71 14.92 -9.02
N HIS A 307 -9.69 14.73 -9.91
CA HIS A 307 -9.64 15.27 -11.26
C HIS A 307 -10.38 16.61 -11.30
N ASP A 308 -9.65 17.69 -11.51
CA ASP A 308 -10.18 19.05 -11.45
C ASP A 308 -11.01 19.43 -12.69
N GLY A 309 -10.61 19.00 -13.90
CA GLY A 309 -11.40 19.20 -15.12
C GLY A 309 -12.80 18.56 -15.07
N LEU A 310 -12.88 17.31 -14.63
CA LEU A 310 -14.15 16.56 -14.54
C LEU A 310 -14.93 16.78 -13.23
N GLY A 311 -14.26 17.25 -12.19
CA GLY A 311 -14.87 17.39 -10.88
C GLY A 311 -15.26 16.04 -10.23
N VAL A 312 -14.45 14.99 -10.41
CA VAL A 312 -14.69 13.66 -9.83
C VAL A 312 -13.42 13.07 -9.21
N PRO A 313 -13.53 12.18 -8.21
CA PRO A 313 -12.38 11.43 -7.72
C PRO A 313 -12.01 10.33 -8.71
N VAL A 314 -10.71 10.09 -8.89
CA VAL A 314 -10.18 8.98 -9.70
C VAL A 314 -9.41 8.05 -8.76
N PHE A 315 -9.63 6.75 -8.94
CA PHE A 315 -9.09 5.71 -8.09
C PHE A 315 -8.18 4.78 -8.89
N ALA A 316 -7.10 4.34 -8.26
CA ALA A 316 -6.25 3.28 -8.78
C ALA A 316 -6.06 2.21 -7.70
N TYR A 317 -6.25 0.94 -8.05
CA TYR A 317 -6.06 -0.16 -7.12
C TYR A 317 -5.64 -1.45 -7.83
N ARG A 318 -4.98 -2.34 -7.09
CA ARG A 318 -4.67 -3.68 -7.56
C ARG A 318 -5.82 -4.60 -7.18
N ASN A 319 -6.54 -5.12 -8.16
CA ASN A 319 -7.63 -6.05 -7.87
C ASN A 319 -7.09 -7.35 -7.25
N ALA A 320 -7.66 -7.77 -6.12
CA ALA A 320 -7.26 -8.98 -5.39
C ALA A 320 -7.72 -10.31 -6.04
N GLY A 321 -8.26 -10.27 -7.26
CA GLY A 321 -8.93 -11.43 -7.85
C GLY A 321 -8.05 -12.67 -8.16
N SER A 322 -8.69 -13.82 -8.42
CA SER A 322 -8.05 -15.15 -8.54
C SER A 322 -7.06 -15.24 -9.70
N ASN A 323 -5.81 -15.65 -9.40
CA ASN A 323 -4.67 -16.13 -10.22
C ASN A 323 -4.36 -15.45 -11.58
N SER A 324 -5.14 -14.47 -12.04
CA SER A 324 -5.05 -13.84 -13.36
C SER A 324 -5.44 -12.35 -13.34
N SER A 325 -6.03 -11.86 -12.25
CA SER A 325 -6.65 -10.54 -12.17
C SER A 325 -6.02 -9.57 -11.17
N SER A 326 -4.75 -9.74 -10.78
CA SER A 326 -3.90 -8.68 -10.16
C SER A 326 -3.66 -7.49 -11.10
N LYS A 327 -4.58 -7.25 -12.03
CA LYS A 327 -4.60 -6.13 -12.94
C LYS A 327 -4.76 -4.87 -12.11
N LEU A 328 -4.03 -3.86 -12.55
CA LEU A 328 -4.26 -2.52 -12.11
C LEU A 328 -5.62 -2.08 -12.65
N MET A 329 -6.47 -1.57 -11.78
CA MET A 329 -7.78 -1.05 -12.10
C MET A 329 -7.75 0.47 -11.93
N ILE A 330 -8.39 1.20 -12.85
CA ILE A 330 -8.67 2.62 -12.68
C ILE A 330 -10.16 2.88 -12.91
N THR A 331 -10.72 3.75 -12.11
CA THR A 331 -12.14 4.10 -12.16
C THR A 331 -12.35 5.50 -11.62
N ALA A 332 -13.43 6.15 -12.06
CA ALA A 332 -13.88 7.43 -11.56
C ALA A 332 -15.06 7.18 -10.63
N GLY A 333 -15.12 7.96 -9.58
CA GLY A 333 -16.27 7.97 -8.69
C GLY A 333 -17.44 8.69 -9.33
N VAL A 334 -18.64 8.26 -8.93
CA VAL A 334 -19.87 9.02 -9.17
C VAL A 334 -20.19 9.90 -7.97
N HIS A 335 -20.94 10.96 -8.22
CA HIS A 335 -21.48 11.80 -7.15
C HIS A 335 -22.39 10.99 -6.22
N LEU A 336 -23.21 10.07 -6.72
CA LEU A 336 -24.12 9.21 -5.94
C LEU A 336 -24.47 7.91 -6.68
N PRO A 337 -24.60 6.75 -5.99
CA PRO A 337 -24.32 6.53 -4.57
C PRO A 337 -22.81 6.52 -4.29
N TYR A 338 -22.40 7.07 -3.14
CA TYR A 338 -20.97 7.23 -2.82
C TYR A 338 -20.24 5.88 -2.74
N TYR A 339 -20.87 4.82 -2.26
CA TYR A 339 -20.22 3.51 -2.17
C TYR A 339 -20.09 2.78 -3.51
N ARG A 340 -20.42 3.40 -4.65
CA ARG A 340 -20.34 2.78 -5.97
C ARG A 340 -19.33 3.49 -6.86
N LEU A 341 -18.52 2.70 -7.56
CA LEU A 341 -17.58 3.11 -8.59
C LEU A 341 -18.17 2.83 -9.97
N GLU A 342 -17.92 3.73 -10.91
CA GLU A 342 -18.34 3.56 -12.29
C GLU A 342 -17.26 2.83 -13.09
N TYR A 343 -17.63 1.66 -13.62
CA TYR A 343 -16.95 0.99 -14.74
C TYR A 343 -15.43 0.94 -14.62
N PRO A 344 -14.89 0.15 -13.69
CA PRO A 344 -13.46 0.08 -13.54
C PRO A 344 -12.83 -0.54 -14.80
N VAL A 345 -11.90 0.21 -15.37
CA VAL A 345 -11.13 -0.23 -16.52
C VAL A 345 -9.98 -1.07 -15.98
N ALA A 346 -9.95 -2.33 -16.41
CA ALA A 346 -8.83 -3.21 -16.15
C ALA A 346 -7.71 -2.90 -17.14
N PHE A 347 -6.55 -2.52 -16.62
CA PHE A 347 -5.36 -2.27 -17.42
C PHE A 347 -4.70 -3.62 -17.75
N SER A 348 -4.00 -3.68 -18.88
CA SER A 348 -3.21 -4.86 -19.26
C SER A 348 -2.03 -5.11 -18.32
N LYS A 349 -1.71 -4.13 -17.46
CA LYS A 349 -0.62 -4.16 -16.50
C LYS A 349 -1.05 -4.77 -15.17
N LYS A 350 -0.17 -5.57 -14.59
CA LYS A 350 -0.27 -6.07 -13.21
C LYS A 350 0.72 -5.31 -12.36
N SER A 351 0.31 -4.87 -11.16
CA SER A 351 1.26 -4.28 -10.23
C SER A 351 1.66 -5.25 -9.13
N LEU A 352 2.95 -5.24 -8.78
CA LEU A 352 3.44 -5.90 -7.58
C LEU A 352 2.93 -5.19 -6.33
N VAL A 353 2.93 -3.86 -6.28
CA VAL A 353 2.67 -3.05 -5.08
C VAL A 353 1.33 -2.30 -5.17
N GLY A 354 0.89 -1.67 -4.08
CA GLY A 354 -0.21 -0.70 -4.13
C GLY A 354 0.15 0.46 -5.07
N PRO A 355 -0.66 0.75 -6.10
CA PRO A 355 -0.37 1.80 -7.07
C PRO A 355 -0.50 3.19 -6.43
N GLY A 356 0.09 4.20 -7.05
CA GLY A 356 -0.16 5.60 -6.74
C GLY A 356 -0.87 6.30 -7.90
N ILE A 357 -1.72 7.28 -7.62
CA ILE A 357 -2.38 8.10 -8.65
C ILE A 357 -2.31 9.58 -8.28
N ALA A 358 -2.07 10.43 -9.27
CA ALA A 358 -2.19 11.88 -9.18
C ALA A 358 -2.83 12.43 -10.45
N CYS A 359 -3.81 13.31 -10.30
CA CYS A 359 -4.54 13.91 -11.42
C CYS A 359 -4.41 15.43 -11.40
N LYS A 360 -4.30 15.99 -12.60
CA LYS A 360 -4.37 17.40 -12.93
C LYS A 360 -4.63 17.51 -14.43
N ASP A 361 -5.75 18.11 -14.78
CA ASP A 361 -6.24 18.35 -16.14
C ASP A 361 -5.10 18.76 -17.09
N GLU A 362 -4.88 17.96 -18.14
CA GLU A 362 -3.85 18.11 -19.19
C GLU A 362 -2.37 18.27 -18.73
N ALA A 363 -2.07 18.27 -17.44
CA ALA A 363 -0.74 18.59 -16.92
C ALA A 363 0.26 17.42 -17.07
N ALA A 364 -0.23 16.19 -17.24
CA ALA A 364 0.61 15.01 -17.41
C ALA A 364 1.16 14.88 -18.84
N GLY A 365 1.63 15.98 -19.42
CA GLY A 365 2.10 16.05 -20.81
C GLY A 365 0.96 15.92 -21.83
N GLY A 366 -0.17 16.60 -21.58
CA GLY A 366 -1.37 16.52 -22.41
C GLY A 366 -2.37 15.43 -21.99
N TYR A 367 -2.15 14.81 -20.83
CA TYR A 367 -3.04 13.82 -20.21
C TYR A 367 -3.44 14.33 -18.82
N ASP A 368 -4.44 13.70 -18.21
CA ASP A 368 -5.04 14.19 -16.97
C ASP A 368 -4.45 13.57 -15.71
N CYS A 369 -4.03 12.32 -15.77
CA CYS A 369 -3.58 11.58 -14.60
C CYS A 369 -2.26 10.84 -14.86
N LEU A 370 -1.47 10.70 -13.81
CA LEU A 370 -0.33 9.78 -13.73
C LEU A 370 -0.68 8.66 -12.77
N VAL A 371 -0.38 7.43 -13.18
CA VAL A 371 -0.52 6.25 -12.32
C VAL A 371 0.83 5.55 -12.22
N ALA A 372 1.37 5.52 -11.01
CA ALA A 372 2.60 4.82 -10.68
C ALA A 372 2.33 3.39 -10.21
N TYR A 373 3.18 2.48 -10.64
CA TYR A 373 3.09 1.06 -10.34
C TYR A 373 4.46 0.41 -10.49
N VAL A 374 4.65 -0.76 -9.89
CA VAL A 374 5.79 -1.65 -10.18
C VAL A 374 5.25 -2.82 -10.98
N ASP A 375 5.81 -3.09 -12.16
CA ASP A 375 5.42 -4.26 -12.97
C ASP A 375 5.58 -5.54 -12.13
N PHE A 376 4.59 -6.43 -12.20
CA PHE A 376 4.55 -7.65 -11.37
C PHE A 376 5.75 -8.58 -11.61
N ASP A 377 6.39 -8.47 -12.77
CA ASP A 377 7.51 -9.27 -13.21
C ASP A 377 8.85 -8.51 -13.24
N ASP A 378 8.91 -7.29 -12.72
CA ASP A 378 10.13 -6.48 -12.69
C ASP A 378 11.07 -6.94 -11.57
N PRO A 379 12.20 -7.61 -11.88
CA PRO A 379 13.11 -8.14 -10.86
C PRO A 379 13.88 -7.03 -10.13
N THR A 380 13.78 -5.80 -10.62
CA THR A 380 14.51 -4.64 -10.11
C THR A 380 13.62 -3.68 -9.31
N LEU A 381 12.33 -4.03 -9.17
CA LEU A 381 11.32 -3.25 -8.45
C LEU A 381 11.18 -1.81 -8.96
N GLN A 382 11.48 -1.56 -10.24
CA GLN A 382 11.46 -0.22 -10.80
C GLN A 382 10.03 0.31 -10.87
N VAL A 383 9.82 1.52 -10.34
CA VAL A 383 8.55 2.20 -10.48
C VAL A 383 8.42 2.75 -11.89
N LYS A 384 7.30 2.43 -12.51
CA LYS A 384 6.87 2.90 -13.83
C LYS A 384 5.62 3.76 -13.66
N VAL A 385 5.44 4.71 -14.56
CA VAL A 385 4.30 5.62 -14.58
C VAL A 385 3.69 5.57 -15.96
N PHE A 386 2.38 5.41 -16.08
CA PHE A 386 1.68 5.70 -17.33
C PHE A 386 0.78 6.90 -17.15
N ARG A 387 0.52 7.57 -18.27
CA ARG A 387 -0.40 8.69 -18.37
C ARG A 387 -1.77 8.18 -18.78
N VAL A 388 -2.79 8.75 -18.15
CA VAL A 388 -4.18 8.41 -18.38
C VAL A 388 -4.93 9.70 -18.70
N GLU A 389 -5.65 9.68 -19.80
CA GLU A 389 -6.65 10.68 -20.14
C GLU A 389 -7.99 10.15 -19.64
N VAL A 390 -8.75 10.99 -18.96
CA VAL A 390 -10.08 10.68 -18.48
C VAL A 390 -11.04 11.63 -19.18
N SER A 391 -11.74 11.11 -20.19
CA SER A 391 -12.70 11.92 -20.94
C SER A 391 -14.09 11.86 -20.30
N ALA A 392 -14.76 13.00 -20.24
CA ALA A 392 -16.13 13.10 -19.75
C ALA A 392 -17.09 12.23 -20.60
N GLY A 393 -17.88 11.39 -19.95
CA GLY A 393 -18.87 10.55 -20.63
C GLY A 393 -19.81 9.85 -19.64
N THR A 394 -20.73 9.05 -20.15
CA THR A 394 -21.52 8.12 -19.33
C THR A 394 -21.52 6.76 -20.04
N PRO A 395 -20.57 5.85 -19.71
CA PRO A 395 -19.52 5.98 -18.69
C PRO A 395 -18.39 6.95 -19.04
N ASN A 396 -17.63 7.43 -18.04
CA ASN A 396 -16.33 8.06 -18.29
C ASN A 396 -15.43 7.10 -19.08
N THR A 397 -14.71 7.62 -20.07
CA THR A 397 -13.80 6.83 -20.90
C THR A 397 -12.35 7.10 -20.54
N TYR A 398 -11.51 6.09 -20.73
CA TYR A 398 -10.09 6.16 -20.38
C TYR A 398 -9.24 5.91 -21.62
N SER A 399 -8.31 6.82 -21.87
CA SER A 399 -7.25 6.68 -22.88
C SER A 399 -5.91 6.58 -22.14
N ILE A 400 -5.00 5.76 -22.66
CA ILE A 400 -3.76 5.40 -21.96
C ILE A 400 -2.59 5.60 -22.91
N GLU A 401 -1.54 6.26 -22.43
CA GLU A 401 -0.28 6.28 -23.15
C GLU A 401 0.24 4.84 -23.32
N ALA A 402 0.49 4.44 -24.57
CA ALA A 402 0.82 3.06 -24.92
C ALA A 402 2.08 2.52 -24.20
N SER A 403 3.02 3.42 -23.87
CA SER A 403 4.31 3.07 -23.28
C SER A 403 4.47 3.72 -21.91
N PRO A 404 4.54 2.94 -20.82
CA PRO A 404 4.81 3.49 -19.51
C PRO A 404 6.22 4.08 -19.45
N GLN A 405 6.35 5.19 -18.74
CA GLN A 405 7.58 5.90 -18.44
C GLN A 405 8.29 5.26 -17.25
N THR A 406 9.60 5.06 -17.33
CA THR A 406 10.37 4.56 -16.19
C THR A 406 10.77 5.71 -15.26
N THR A 407 10.84 5.44 -13.96
CA THR A 407 11.33 6.42 -12.98
C THR A 407 12.62 5.90 -12.34
N PRO A 408 13.42 6.77 -11.70
CA PRO A 408 14.55 6.34 -10.88
C PRO A 408 14.13 5.63 -9.57
N ALA A 409 12.85 5.68 -9.20
CA ALA A 409 12.37 5.09 -7.95
C ALA A 409 12.30 3.56 -8.04
N ARG A 410 12.60 2.89 -6.92
CA ARG A 410 12.49 1.43 -6.75
C ARG A 410 11.82 1.12 -5.43
N THR A 411 10.79 0.27 -5.42
CA THR A 411 10.06 -0.03 -4.18
C THR A 411 9.40 -1.40 -4.19
N GLY A 412 9.40 -2.08 -3.04
CA GLY A 412 8.58 -3.25 -2.77
C GLY A 412 7.31 -2.93 -1.98
N SER A 413 7.09 -1.65 -1.65
CA SER A 413 5.99 -1.12 -0.84
C SER A 413 5.02 -0.30 -1.69
N ASN A 414 3.92 0.15 -1.08
CA ASN A 414 2.95 1.05 -1.73
C ASN A 414 3.58 2.33 -2.30
N ILE A 415 2.91 2.96 -3.26
CA ILE A 415 3.33 4.23 -3.87
C ILE A 415 2.29 5.31 -3.57
N THR A 416 2.71 6.43 -3.01
CA THR A 416 1.85 7.61 -2.85
C THR A 416 2.20 8.66 -3.90
N MET A 417 1.20 9.20 -4.58
CA MET A 417 1.36 10.30 -5.53
C MET A 417 0.38 11.44 -5.25
N TRP A 418 0.76 12.66 -5.63
CA TRP A 418 -0.11 13.83 -5.60
C TRP A 418 0.35 14.86 -6.64
N HIS A 419 -0.51 15.83 -6.96
CA HIS A 419 -0.14 16.98 -7.79
C HIS A 419 -0.20 18.28 -6.96
N GLN A 420 0.86 19.09 -7.04
CA GLN A 420 1.02 20.32 -6.26
C GLN A 420 2.04 21.23 -6.95
N ASP A 421 1.74 22.54 -7.00
CA ASP A 421 2.64 23.58 -7.52
C ASP A 421 3.15 23.32 -8.95
N GLY A 422 2.24 22.87 -9.81
CA GLY A 422 2.54 22.57 -11.21
C GLY A 422 3.46 21.36 -11.40
N LYS A 423 3.58 20.51 -10.38
CA LYS A 423 4.36 19.27 -10.43
C LYS A 423 3.56 18.11 -9.88
N PHE A 424 3.82 16.95 -10.46
CA PHE A 424 3.52 15.66 -9.88
C PHE A 424 4.61 15.27 -8.91
N TRP A 425 4.20 14.69 -7.80
CA TRP A 425 5.07 14.24 -6.74
C TRP A 425 4.79 12.76 -6.46
N MET A 426 5.83 12.05 -6.03
CA MET A 426 5.78 10.63 -5.73
C MET A 426 6.63 10.35 -4.50
N ALA A 427 6.08 9.65 -3.52
CA ALA A 427 6.79 9.19 -2.34
C ALA A 427 6.79 7.66 -2.29
N VAL A 428 7.96 7.07 -2.05
CA VAL A 428 8.15 5.62 -1.96
C VAL A 428 9.04 5.24 -0.78
N ARG A 429 8.83 4.05 -0.23
CA ARG A 429 9.84 3.38 0.60
C ARG A 429 10.86 2.76 -0.35
N SER A 430 12.12 3.18 -0.28
CA SER A 430 13.10 2.76 -1.28
C SER A 430 13.52 1.31 -1.06
N ALA A 431 13.56 0.53 -2.13
CA ALA A 431 14.16 -0.81 -2.14
C ALA A 431 15.70 -0.75 -2.19
N THR A 432 16.28 0.44 -2.32
CA THR A 432 17.72 0.69 -2.27
C THR A 432 18.21 0.66 -0.82
N TYR A 433 19.40 0.10 -0.62
CA TYR A 433 20.03 0.05 0.70
C TYR A 433 20.19 1.44 1.34
N GLN A 434 19.96 1.54 2.65
CA GLN A 434 20.05 2.76 3.48
C GLN A 434 19.09 3.91 3.13
N GLU A 435 18.30 3.81 2.07
CA GLU A 435 17.26 4.77 1.75
C GLU A 435 15.93 4.30 2.36
N PRO A 436 15.41 4.91 3.43
CA PRO A 436 14.13 4.47 3.98
C PRO A 436 12.98 5.00 3.13
N MET A 437 12.91 6.32 2.89
CA MET A 437 11.85 6.95 2.11
C MET A 437 12.42 8.06 1.23
N VAL A 438 12.01 8.09 -0.04
CA VAL A 438 12.46 9.06 -1.04
C VAL A 438 11.26 9.72 -1.71
N ILE A 439 11.33 11.04 -1.89
CA ILE A 439 10.34 11.81 -2.65
C ILE A 439 10.94 12.28 -3.96
N TYR A 440 10.20 12.04 -5.04
CA TYR A 440 10.51 12.48 -6.39
C TYR A 440 9.47 13.50 -6.85
N SER A 441 9.86 14.40 -7.75
CA SER A 441 8.92 15.28 -8.45
C SER A 441 9.19 15.33 -9.95
N SER A 442 8.15 15.61 -10.73
CA SER A 442 8.19 15.80 -12.18
C SER A 442 7.10 16.78 -12.60
N ALA A 443 7.40 17.70 -13.51
CA ALA A 443 6.39 18.61 -14.06
C ALA A 443 5.38 17.90 -14.99
N THR A 444 5.77 16.80 -15.64
CA THR A 444 5.00 16.19 -16.75
C THR A 444 4.83 14.67 -16.63
N GLY A 445 5.47 14.03 -15.64
CA GLY A 445 5.49 12.58 -15.48
C GLY A 445 6.38 11.81 -16.48
N ALA A 446 7.09 12.48 -17.39
CA ALA A 446 7.95 11.82 -18.38
C ALA A 446 9.17 11.10 -17.76
N THR A 447 9.69 10.07 -18.45
CA THR A 447 10.81 9.21 -17.95
C THR A 447 12.00 10.00 -17.40
N ASN A 448 12.43 11.05 -18.10
CA ASN A 448 13.65 11.81 -17.76
C ASN A 448 13.39 13.10 -16.96
N THR A 449 12.17 13.30 -16.45
CA THR A 449 11.83 14.53 -15.72
C THR A 449 11.64 14.30 -14.22
N TRP A 450 11.73 13.04 -13.75
CA TRP A 450 11.68 12.70 -12.33
C TRP A 450 13.00 13.02 -11.63
N THR A 451 12.91 13.87 -10.62
CA THR A 451 14.07 14.34 -9.85
C THR A 451 13.86 14.06 -8.37
N SER A 452 14.84 13.46 -7.71
CA SER A 452 14.82 13.27 -6.25
C SER A 452 14.86 14.64 -5.58
N GLN A 453 13.89 14.90 -4.71
CA GLN A 453 13.76 16.16 -3.97
C GLN A 453 14.30 16.02 -2.56
N GLN A 454 14.02 14.88 -1.93
CA GLN A 454 14.47 14.61 -0.56
C GLN A 454 14.55 13.12 -0.28
N THR A 455 15.62 12.71 0.38
CA THR A 455 15.72 11.43 1.08
C THR A 455 15.52 11.69 2.56
N TYR A 456 14.52 11.04 3.16
CA TYR A 456 14.33 11.10 4.60
C TYR A 456 15.15 10.03 5.28
N TRP A 457 15.61 10.31 6.49
CA TRP A 457 16.39 9.36 7.29
C TRP A 457 15.52 8.70 8.38
N SER A 458 14.20 8.90 8.33
CA SER A 458 13.26 8.30 9.30
C SER A 458 13.15 6.80 9.10
N THR A 459 13.00 6.04 10.18
CA THR A 459 12.78 4.58 10.18
C THR A 459 11.37 4.21 9.71
N ALA A 460 10.90 4.80 8.61
CA ALA A 460 9.59 4.51 8.07
C ALA A 460 9.47 3.00 7.82
N VAL A 461 8.40 2.42 8.37
CA VAL A 461 8.09 1.00 8.31
C VAL A 461 7.33 0.67 7.03
N THR A 462 6.61 1.65 6.49
CA THR A 462 5.85 1.55 5.24
C THR A 462 6.23 2.71 4.32
N ALA A 463 5.92 2.60 3.03
CA ALA A 463 5.80 3.81 2.23
C ALA A 463 4.68 4.70 2.78
N PRO A 464 4.63 5.99 2.44
CA PRO A 464 3.44 6.78 2.73
C PRO A 464 2.23 6.09 2.12
N SER A 465 1.18 5.94 2.91
CA SER A 465 -0.06 5.32 2.46
C SER A 465 -1.03 6.35 1.89
N ALA A 466 -0.78 7.64 2.16
CA ALA A 466 -1.56 8.72 1.58
C ALA A 466 -0.83 10.07 1.62
N ALA A 467 -1.22 10.93 0.68
CA ALA A 467 -0.88 12.36 0.63
C ALA A 467 -2.15 13.15 0.36
N SER A 468 -2.24 14.37 0.88
CA SER A 468 -3.31 15.26 0.45
C SER A 468 -2.96 16.74 0.64
N ASN A 469 -3.50 17.58 -0.26
CA ASN A 469 -3.25 19.02 -0.32
C ASN A 469 -4.18 19.76 0.65
N TRP A 470 -3.63 20.47 1.64
CA TRP A 470 -4.41 21.13 2.69
C TRP A 470 -4.74 22.60 2.36
N GLN A 471 -3.85 23.35 1.70
CA GLN A 471 -4.13 24.74 1.31
C GLN A 471 -3.14 25.22 0.25
N GLY A 472 -3.62 25.57 -0.93
CA GLY A 472 -2.79 26.13 -2.01
C GLY A 472 -1.59 25.23 -2.32
N PRO A 473 -0.35 25.68 -2.04
CA PRO A 473 0.85 24.93 -2.30
C PRO A 473 1.25 24.02 -1.12
N ASN A 474 0.32 23.55 -0.28
CA ASN A 474 0.67 22.82 0.94
C ASN A 474 0.12 21.39 0.95
N THR A 475 0.96 20.38 1.20
CA THR A 475 0.58 18.96 1.26
C THR A 475 1.00 18.33 2.57
N VAL A 476 0.19 17.41 3.11
CA VAL A 476 0.58 16.54 4.22
C VAL A 476 0.71 15.11 3.70
N ILE A 477 1.80 14.43 4.07
CA ILE A 477 2.01 13.00 3.84
C ILE A 477 2.00 12.25 5.17
N LYS A 478 1.43 11.04 5.17
CA LYS A 478 1.39 10.15 6.35
C LYS A 478 2.08 8.83 6.09
N TYR A 479 2.84 8.39 7.08
CA TYR A 479 3.54 7.09 7.09
C TYR A 479 3.62 6.55 8.53
N LEU A 480 3.90 5.25 8.66
CA LEU A 480 4.10 4.60 9.96
C LEU A 480 5.59 4.42 10.27
N ARG A 481 5.92 4.45 11.57
CA ARG A 481 7.24 4.11 12.11
C ARG A 481 7.14 3.28 13.37
#